data_AF-A0A7J4T369-F1
#
_entry.id   AF-A0A7J4T369-F1
#
_cell.length_a   1.000
_cell.length_b   1.000
_cell.length_c   1.000
_cell.angle_alpha   90.00
_cell.angle_beta   90.00
_cell.angle_gamma   90.00
#
_symmetry.space_group_name_H-M   'P 1'
#
loop_
_entity.id
_entity.type
_entity.pdbx_description
1 polymer ?
#
loop_
_entity_poly.entity_id
_entity_poly.type
_entity_poly.pdbx_seq_one_letter_code
_entity_poly.pdbx_strand_id
1 'polypeptide(L)'
;TIVINGSEIEIPGNIGISTSQCNGEQNMHVTHTHGNDGTIHVEMNEPGDVPLEVFFDVWGKHFNETGVLDERVDAYHKIEMYVDGVKVNTYENHLLEDKQQILIEFGPIQGE
;
A
#
# COMPACT_ATOMS: atom_id res chain seq x y z
N THR A 1 -2.18 -1.87 -6.66
CA THR A 1 -1.02 -2.32 -7.47
C THR A 1 0.21 -1.51 -7.15
N ILE A 2 1.39 -2.15 -7.17
CA ILE A 2 2.70 -1.48 -7.08
C ILE A 2 3.51 -1.85 -8.32
N VAL A 3 4.09 -0.85 -8.99
CA VAL A 3 4.95 -1.02 -10.16
C VAL A 3 6.32 -0.43 -9.85
N ILE A 4 7.39 -1.20 -10.06
CA ILE A 4 8.77 -0.75 -9.90
C ILE A 4 9.50 -0.95 -11.22
N ASN A 5 10.03 0.14 -11.79
CA ASN A 5 10.74 0.14 -13.07
C ASN A 5 9.95 -0.56 -14.20
N GLY A 6 8.64 -0.32 -14.25
CA GLY A 6 7.73 -0.90 -15.24
C GLY A 6 7.33 -2.36 -14.98
N SER A 7 7.76 -2.97 -13.87
CA SER A 7 7.37 -4.32 -13.48
C SER A 7 6.42 -4.29 -12.30
N GLU A 8 5.28 -4.99 -12.41
CA GLU A 8 4.37 -5.17 -11.28
C GLU A 8 5.02 -6.03 -10.19
N ILE A 9 4.84 -5.61 -8.94
CA ILE A 9 5.34 -6.32 -7.77
C ILE A 9 4.18 -7.08 -7.13
N GLU A 10 4.41 -8.37 -6.85
CA GLU A 10 3.45 -9.18 -6.11
C GLU A 10 3.28 -8.63 -4.69
N ILE A 11 2.03 -8.37 -4.32
CA ILE A 11 1.63 -8.12 -2.93
C ILE A 11 1.21 -9.48 -2.36
N PRO A 12 1.90 -10.03 -1.35
CA PRO A 12 1.55 -11.33 -0.78
C PRO A 12 0.13 -11.39 -0.22
N GLY A 13 -0.47 -12.57 -0.29
CA GLY A 13 -1.66 -12.89 0.51
C GLY A 13 -1.34 -13.08 1.99
N ASN A 14 -2.37 -13.03 2.84
CA ASN A 14 -2.28 -13.19 4.29
C ASN A 14 -1.42 -12.16 5.02
N ILE A 15 -1.16 -11.00 4.42
CA ILE A 15 -0.57 -9.87 5.14
C ILE A 15 -1.54 -9.48 6.26
N GLY A 16 -1.00 -9.26 7.46
CA GLY A 16 -1.82 -8.87 8.61
C GLY A 16 -2.64 -10.00 9.22
N ILE A 17 -2.51 -11.25 8.77
CA ILE A 17 -3.22 -12.42 9.33
C ILE A 17 -2.29 -13.23 10.23
N SER A 18 -2.79 -13.64 11.41
CA SER A 18 -2.08 -14.49 12.39
C SER A 18 -0.69 -13.99 12.78
N THR A 19 -0.50 -12.66 12.80
CA THR A 19 0.78 -12.06 13.22
C THR A 19 0.99 -12.21 14.73
N SER A 20 2.24 -12.12 15.18
CA SER A 20 2.58 -12.22 16.61
C SER A 20 2.01 -11.09 17.47
N GLN A 21 1.57 -9.99 16.86
CA GLN A 21 0.91 -8.87 17.53
C GLN A 21 -0.58 -9.13 17.77
N CYS A 22 -1.18 -10.08 17.04
CA CYS A 22 -2.59 -10.45 17.18
C CYS A 22 -2.71 -11.59 18.23
N ASN A 23 -3.40 -11.32 19.34
CA ASN A 23 -3.64 -12.31 20.41
C ASN A 23 -5.15 -12.63 20.53
N GLY A 24 -5.66 -13.61 19.80
CA GLY A 24 -7.06 -14.01 19.84
C GLY A 24 -7.50 -14.99 18.75
N GLU A 25 -8.72 -15.52 18.86
CA GLU A 25 -9.37 -16.27 17.78
C GLU A 25 -9.95 -15.25 16.79
N GLN A 26 -9.63 -15.36 15.48
CA GLN A 26 -9.81 -14.33 14.43
C GLN A 26 -8.75 -13.21 14.43
N ASN A 27 -7.47 -13.61 14.36
CA ASN A 27 -6.31 -12.73 14.40
C ASN A 27 -6.04 -12.05 13.04
N MET A 28 -6.70 -10.92 12.76
CA MET A 28 -6.39 -10.08 11.61
C MET A 28 -6.19 -8.63 12.05
N HIS A 29 -5.20 -7.95 11.46
CA HIS A 29 -5.06 -6.50 11.56
C HIS A 29 -6.19 -5.80 10.81
N VAL A 30 -6.46 -4.53 11.16
CA VAL A 30 -7.49 -3.70 10.52
C VAL A 30 -7.35 -3.70 9.00
N THR A 31 -6.11 -3.56 8.52
CA THR A 31 -5.76 -3.75 7.11
C THR A 31 -5.11 -5.11 6.91
N HIS A 32 -5.61 -5.91 5.98
CA HIS A 32 -5.05 -7.23 5.67
C HIS A 32 -5.31 -7.64 4.21
N THR A 33 -4.67 -8.70 3.74
CA THR A 33 -4.92 -9.32 2.43
C THR A 33 -5.31 -10.79 2.60
N HIS A 34 -6.19 -11.31 1.75
CA HIS A 34 -6.47 -12.76 1.66
C HIS A 34 -5.69 -13.43 0.52
N GLY A 35 -5.60 -12.77 -0.63
CA GLY A 35 -4.93 -13.26 -1.83
C GLY A 35 -3.74 -12.40 -2.24
N ASN A 36 -3.06 -12.82 -3.30
CA ASN A 36 -1.95 -12.08 -3.92
C ASN A 36 -2.39 -11.17 -5.07
N ASP A 37 -3.67 -10.80 -5.11
CA ASP A 37 -4.27 -9.92 -6.12
C ASP A 37 -4.12 -8.42 -5.79
N GLY A 38 -3.56 -8.10 -4.62
CA GLY A 38 -3.37 -6.74 -4.14
C GLY A 38 -4.63 -6.11 -3.53
N THR A 39 -5.69 -6.89 -3.29
CA THR A 39 -6.89 -6.41 -2.60
C THR A 39 -6.61 -6.22 -1.11
N ILE A 40 -6.71 -4.98 -0.64
CA ILE A 40 -6.61 -4.62 0.77
C ILE A 40 -8.02 -4.66 1.36
N HIS A 41 -8.21 -5.49 2.39
CA HIS A 41 -9.41 -5.48 3.22
C HIS A 41 -9.22 -4.51 4.38
N VAL A 42 -10.25 -3.73 4.68
CA VAL A 42 -10.32 -2.84 5.85
C VAL A 42 -11.51 -3.27 6.69
N GLU A 43 -11.24 -3.87 7.85
CA GLU A 43 -12.29 -4.39 8.73
C GLU A 43 -12.11 -3.82 10.13
N MET A 44 -13.14 -3.10 10.60
CA MET A 44 -13.16 -2.43 11.90
C MET A 44 -14.51 -2.64 12.59
N ASN A 45 -14.50 -2.67 13.92
CA ASN A 45 -15.74 -2.79 14.72
C ASN A 45 -16.59 -1.51 14.68
N GLU A 46 -15.95 -0.36 14.49
CA GLU A 46 -16.59 0.95 14.43
C GLU A 46 -16.12 1.68 13.16
N PRO A 47 -16.94 2.56 12.57
CA PRO A 47 -16.52 3.38 11.43
C PRO A 47 -15.34 4.28 11.78
N GLY A 48 -14.39 4.42 10.85
CA GLY A 48 -13.24 5.29 11.00
C GLY A 48 -12.49 5.46 9.69
N ASP A 49 -11.63 6.46 9.65
CA ASP A 49 -10.73 6.69 8.52
C ASP A 49 -9.45 5.88 8.72
N VAL A 50 -9.02 5.17 7.67
CA VAL A 50 -7.80 4.36 7.68
C VAL A 50 -6.86 4.88 6.60
N PRO A 51 -5.75 5.52 6.97
CA PRO A 51 -4.73 5.90 6.00
C PRO A 51 -4.03 4.67 5.39
N LEU A 52 -3.54 4.80 4.17
CA LEU A 52 -2.83 3.76 3.44
C LEU A 52 -1.55 3.32 4.17
N GLU A 53 -0.92 4.21 4.97
CA GLU A 53 0.24 3.87 5.81
C GLU A 53 -0.01 2.66 6.72
N VAL A 54 -1.23 2.51 7.24
CA VAL A 54 -1.58 1.42 8.17
C VAL A 54 -1.34 0.06 7.52
N PHE A 55 -1.65 -0.08 6.22
CA PHE A 55 -1.40 -1.31 5.48
C PHE A 55 0.10 -1.60 5.35
N PHE A 56 0.90 -0.58 5.02
CA PHE A 56 2.34 -0.73 4.83
C PHE A 56 3.07 -1.02 6.15
N ASP A 57 2.62 -0.42 7.25
CA ASP A 57 3.12 -0.70 8.60
C ASP A 57 2.83 -2.15 9.01
N VAL A 58 1.61 -2.63 8.77
CA VAL A 58 1.23 -4.04 9.02
C VAL A 58 2.04 -4.99 8.14
N TRP A 59 2.30 -4.63 6.89
CA TRP A 59 3.17 -5.40 6.00
C TRP A 59 4.65 -5.34 6.40
N GLY A 60 5.06 -4.32 7.17
CA GLY A 60 6.45 -4.06 7.50
C GLY A 60 7.26 -3.55 6.32
N LYS A 61 6.62 -2.81 5.41
CA LYS A 61 7.24 -2.23 4.22
C LYS A 61 7.13 -0.72 4.25
N HIS A 62 8.15 -0.05 3.73
CA HIS A 62 8.16 1.42 3.65
C HIS A 62 7.19 1.90 2.57
N PHE A 63 6.45 2.97 2.84
CA PHE A 63 5.74 3.73 1.84
C PHE A 63 5.50 5.16 2.33
N ASN A 64 5.94 6.13 1.54
CA ASN A 64 5.58 7.53 1.65
C ASN A 64 6.05 8.29 0.39
N GLU A 65 5.93 9.61 0.39
CA GLU A 65 6.45 10.49 -0.68
C GLU A 65 7.95 10.30 -1.02
N THR A 66 8.73 9.64 -0.16
CA THR A 66 10.17 9.39 -0.38
C THR A 66 10.48 8.02 -0.98
N GLY A 67 9.50 7.13 -1.14
CA GLY A 67 9.71 5.81 -1.76
C GLY A 67 8.71 4.74 -1.34
N VAL A 68 8.94 3.52 -1.83
CA VAL A 68 8.07 2.36 -1.59
C VAL A 68 8.90 1.08 -1.52
N LEU A 69 8.54 0.14 -0.64
CA LEU A 69 9.30 -1.06 -0.34
C LEU A 69 10.77 -0.74 -0.02
N ASP A 70 11.71 -1.28 -0.78
CA ASP A 70 13.15 -1.07 -0.60
C ASP A 70 13.68 0.08 -1.48
N GLU A 71 12.84 0.67 -2.34
CA GLU A 71 13.20 1.73 -3.28
C GLU A 71 13.05 3.13 -2.67
N ARG A 72 13.93 4.06 -3.05
CA ARG A 72 13.93 5.45 -2.54
C ARG A 72 14.10 6.44 -3.68
N VAL A 73 13.34 7.54 -3.61
CA VAL A 73 13.44 8.66 -4.55
C VAL A 73 14.85 9.23 -4.50
N ASP A 74 15.41 9.52 -5.66
CA ASP A 74 16.75 10.10 -5.81
C ASP A 74 16.79 11.05 -7.03
N ALA A 75 17.99 11.40 -7.49
CA ALA A 75 18.17 12.31 -8.62
C ALA A 75 17.69 11.73 -9.97
N TYR A 76 17.43 10.42 -10.04
CA TYR A 76 17.12 9.69 -11.27
C TYR A 76 15.78 8.95 -11.20
N HIS A 77 15.21 8.75 -10.01
CA HIS A 77 13.97 8.01 -9.80
C HIS A 77 12.93 8.85 -9.05
N LYS A 78 11.67 8.66 -9.43
CA LYS A 78 10.51 9.28 -8.79
C LYS A 78 9.52 8.21 -8.32
N ILE A 79 8.68 8.61 -7.37
CA ILE A 79 7.45 7.90 -7.03
C ILE A 79 6.25 8.72 -7.49
N GLU A 80 5.24 8.06 -8.01
CA GLU A 80 3.94 8.64 -8.35
C GLU A 80 2.84 7.74 -7.79
N MET A 81 1.75 8.36 -7.33
CA MET A 81 0.59 7.65 -6.84
C MET A 81 -0.65 8.09 -7.63
N TYR A 82 -1.48 7.13 -7.97
CA TYR A 82 -2.75 7.35 -8.65
C TYR A 82 -3.87 6.64 -7.90
N VAL A 83 -5.01 7.32 -7.79
CA VAL A 83 -6.24 6.79 -7.20
C VAL A 83 -7.34 6.92 -8.24
N ASP A 84 -7.93 5.79 -8.62
CA ASP A 84 -8.91 5.69 -9.71
C ASP A 84 -8.42 6.34 -11.02
N GLY A 85 -7.13 6.19 -11.30
CA GLY A 85 -6.46 6.74 -12.47
C GLY A 85 -6.11 8.22 -12.38
N VAL A 86 -6.43 8.90 -11.28
CA VAL A 86 -6.09 10.31 -11.05
C VAL A 86 -4.82 10.42 -10.20
N LYS A 87 -3.83 11.20 -10.66
CA LYS A 87 -2.60 11.43 -9.90
C LYS A 87 -2.90 12.19 -8.61
N VAL A 88 -2.39 11.68 -7.49
CA VAL A 88 -2.53 12.29 -6.15
C VAL A 88 -1.16 12.40 -5.47
N ASN A 89 -1.07 13.28 -4.47
CA ASN A 89 0.13 13.46 -3.65
C ASN A 89 -0.16 13.19 -2.16
N THR A 90 -1.20 12.40 -1.86
CA THR A 90 -1.61 12.06 -0.49
C THR A 90 -0.75 10.95 0.13
N TYR A 91 -0.16 10.08 -0.70
CA TYR A 91 0.79 9.04 -0.32
C TYR A 91 0.35 8.25 0.93
N GLU A 92 1.19 8.17 1.96
CA GLU A 92 0.94 7.43 3.21
C GLU A 92 -0.35 7.91 3.91
N ASN A 93 -0.70 9.18 3.75
CA ASN A 93 -1.88 9.81 4.35
C ASN A 93 -3.15 9.61 3.53
N HIS A 94 -3.10 8.92 2.38
CA HIS A 94 -4.30 8.68 1.56
C HIS A 94 -5.31 7.82 2.31
N LEU A 95 -6.56 8.30 2.43
CA LEU A 95 -7.60 7.57 3.13
C LEU A 95 -8.15 6.42 2.28
N LEU A 96 -8.33 5.26 2.90
CA LEU A 96 -8.88 4.09 2.23
C LEU A 96 -10.41 4.21 2.05
N GLU A 97 -10.87 4.10 0.81
CA GLU A 97 -12.29 4.09 0.43
C GLU A 97 -12.69 2.78 -0.28
N ASP A 98 -13.99 2.45 -0.26
CA ASP A 98 -14.50 1.21 -0.87
C ASP A 98 -14.20 1.16 -2.38
N LYS A 99 -13.62 0.05 -2.83
CA LYS A 99 -13.35 -0.29 -4.24
C LYS A 99 -12.43 0.64 -5.03
N GLN A 100 -11.81 1.63 -4.39
CA GLN A 100 -10.85 2.48 -5.08
C GLN A 100 -9.67 1.67 -5.63
N GLN A 101 -9.14 2.10 -6.76
CA GLN A 101 -7.96 1.51 -7.38
C GLN A 101 -6.75 2.37 -7.09
N ILE A 102 -5.85 1.87 -6.24
CA ILE A 102 -4.59 2.53 -5.92
C ILE A 102 -3.47 1.93 -6.78
N LEU A 103 -2.77 2.80 -7.49
CA LEU A 103 -1.54 2.49 -8.21
C LEU A 103 -0.40 3.31 -7.62
N ILE A 104 0.67 2.65 -7.21
CA ILE A 104 1.93 3.27 -6.81
C ILE A 104 2.98 2.88 -7.84
N GLU A 105 3.60 3.85 -8.48
CA GLU A 105 4.66 3.65 -9.47
C GLU A 105 5.95 4.26 -8.98
N PHE A 106 7.01 3.44 -8.92
CA PHE A 106 8.37 3.89 -8.74
C PHE A 106 9.17 3.59 -10.01
N GLY A 107 9.94 4.56 -10.49
CA GLY A 107 10.74 4.35 -11.69
C GLY A 107 11.56 5.56 -12.07
N PRO A 108 12.32 5.48 -13.18
CA PRO A 108 13.13 6.58 -13.63
C PRO A 108 12.27 7.83 -13.86
N ILE A 109 12.81 8.99 -13.50
CA ILE A 109 12.30 10.28 -13.95
C ILE A 109 12.40 10.22 -15.47
N GLN A 110 11.26 10.07 -16.15
CA GLN A 110 11.22 10.09 -17.61
C GLN A 110 11.83 11.43 -18.07
N GLY A 111 13.01 11.35 -18.67
CA GLY A 111 13.54 12.41 -19.50
C GLY A 111 12.91 12.29 -20.88
N GLU A 112 12.45 13.42 -21.40
CA GLU A 112 12.09 13.61 -22.82
C GLU A 112 13.17 13.08 -23.78
#